data_AF-A0A317JDC3-F1
#
_entry.id   AF-A0A317JDC3-F1
#
_cell.length_a   1.000
_cell.length_b   1.000
_cell.length_c   1.000
_cell.angle_alpha   90.00
_cell.angle_beta   90.00
_cell.angle_gamma   90.00
#
_symmetry.space_group_name_H-M   'P 1'
#
loop_
_entity.id
_entity.type
_entity.pdbx_description
1 polymer ?
#
loop_
_entity_poly.entity_id
_entity_poly.type
_entity_poly.pdbx_seq_one_letter_code
_entity_poly.pdbx_strand_id
1 'polypeptide(L)'
;MFVFYAKLTPTFGNATAMTAALNQFAKSQDGGDTPYLAALSGVQGALASDPGLYQMGPTAPLYFVVFMSDGYPTDAVSGQSPVVVDQAALQRAISSILAMAPGRITLSTVYYGTINDPTAAATLQTMANAGQGQFANVDTGSISSISVNDLIKVPVGKCQ
;
A
#
# COMPACT_ATOMS: atom_id res chain seq x y z
N MET A 1 -3.01 4.77 -5.35
CA MET A 1 -1.79 5.58 -5.15
C MET A 1 -0.64 4.62 -4.83
N PHE A 2 0.37 4.55 -5.69
CA PHE A 2 1.54 3.67 -5.54
C PHE A 2 2.63 4.44 -4.78
N VAL A 3 3.17 3.90 -3.69
CA VAL A 3 4.25 4.55 -2.91
C VAL A 3 5.52 3.72 -3.04
N PHE A 4 6.53 4.27 -3.70
CA PHE A 4 7.87 3.69 -3.88
C PHE A 4 8.88 4.43 -2.99
N TYR A 5 9.75 3.71 -2.28
CA TYR A 5 10.83 4.29 -1.49
C TYR A 5 12.14 4.34 -2.27
N ALA A 6 12.50 5.55 -2.71
CA ALA A 6 13.88 5.99 -2.94
C ALA A 6 13.88 7.53 -2.98
N LYS A 7 13.88 8.20 -1.81
CA LYS A 7 14.10 9.67 -1.63
C LYS A 7 13.46 10.60 -2.68
N LEU A 8 12.33 10.21 -3.23
CA LEU A 8 11.58 10.91 -4.25
C LEU A 8 10.13 10.63 -3.88
N THR A 9 9.36 11.68 -3.66
CA THR A 9 7.90 11.63 -3.61
C THR A 9 7.41 11.95 -5.00
N PRO A 10 7.36 11.00 -5.94
CA PRO A 10 6.87 11.34 -7.25
C PRO A 10 5.33 11.33 -7.18
N THR A 11 4.75 12.48 -6.88
CA THR A 11 3.32 12.73 -7.05
C THR A 11 3.02 12.92 -8.53
N PHE A 12 2.18 12.06 -9.11
CA PHE A 12 1.75 12.16 -10.50
C PHE A 12 0.32 12.65 -10.58
N GLY A 13 0.10 13.75 -11.31
CA GLY A 13 -1.24 14.19 -11.70
C GLY A 13 -1.65 13.74 -13.11
N ASN A 14 -0.72 13.18 -13.90
CA ASN A 14 -0.96 12.80 -15.30
C ASN A 14 -0.02 11.69 -15.79
N ALA A 15 -0.33 11.15 -16.98
CA ALA A 15 0.44 10.06 -17.59
C ALA A 15 1.91 10.42 -17.83
N THR A 16 2.21 11.66 -18.21
CA THR A 16 3.60 12.11 -18.46
C THR A 16 4.44 12.09 -17.18
N ALA A 17 3.88 12.60 -16.07
CA ALA A 17 4.55 12.58 -14.78
C ALA A 17 4.77 11.15 -14.28
N MET A 18 3.78 10.26 -14.49
CA MET A 18 3.90 8.84 -14.17
C MET A 18 5.04 8.18 -14.94
N THR A 19 5.09 8.36 -16.27
CA THR A 19 6.17 7.85 -17.11
C THR A 19 7.53 8.38 -16.67
N ALA A 20 7.61 9.67 -16.29
CA ALA A 20 8.87 10.28 -15.85
C ALA A 20 9.44 9.60 -14.60
N ALA A 21 8.60 9.28 -13.60
CA ALA A 21 9.11 8.61 -12.43
C ALA A 21 9.24 7.10 -12.57
N LEU A 22 8.47 6.43 -13.42
CA LEU A 22 8.78 5.05 -13.79
C LEU A 22 10.18 4.97 -14.40
N ASN A 23 10.53 5.92 -15.27
CA ASN A 23 11.87 6.04 -15.84
C ASN A 23 12.94 6.36 -14.80
N GLN A 24 12.61 7.15 -13.77
CA GLN A 24 13.53 7.45 -12.67
C GLN A 24 13.72 6.24 -11.74
N PHE A 25 12.64 5.52 -11.45
CA PHE A 25 12.65 4.28 -10.69
C PHE A 25 13.50 3.21 -11.38
N ALA A 26 13.31 3.01 -12.69
CA ALA A 26 14.09 2.05 -13.47
C ALA A 26 15.61 2.33 -13.50
N LYS A 27 16.03 3.56 -13.15
CA LYS A 27 17.44 3.96 -13.03
C LYS A 27 17.97 3.90 -11.61
N SER A 28 17.09 3.72 -10.63
CA SER A 28 17.46 3.64 -9.21
C SER A 28 17.95 2.24 -8.92
N GLN A 29 19.10 2.13 -8.25
CA GLN A 29 19.63 0.85 -7.85
C GLN A 29 18.77 0.29 -6.72
N ASP A 30 18.23 -0.91 -6.91
CA ASP A 30 17.52 -1.64 -5.87
C ASP A 30 18.54 -2.20 -4.87
N GLY A 31 18.37 -1.84 -3.59
CA GLY A 31 19.20 -2.32 -2.49
C GLY A 31 18.84 -3.72 -2.03
N GLY A 32 17.76 -4.31 -2.55
CA GLY A 32 17.23 -5.61 -2.12
C GLY A 32 16.47 -5.56 -0.80
N ASP A 33 16.22 -4.36 -0.27
CA ASP A 33 15.44 -4.14 0.95
C ASP A 33 13.97 -3.85 0.62
N THR A 34 13.07 -4.30 1.50
CA THR A 34 11.63 -4.09 1.37
C THR A 34 11.08 -3.32 2.59
N PRO A 35 11.37 -2.02 2.75
CA PRO A 35 11.05 -1.28 3.97
C PRO A 35 9.57 -0.85 4.00
N TYR A 36 8.71 -1.67 4.62
CA TYR A 36 7.27 -1.44 4.70
C TYR A 36 6.92 -0.25 5.61
N LEU A 37 7.55 -0.10 6.78
CA LEU A 37 7.24 1.01 7.69
C LEU A 37 7.63 2.34 7.07
N ALA A 38 8.75 2.37 6.36
CA ALA A 38 9.14 3.52 5.57
C ALA A 38 8.05 3.82 4.55
N ALA A 39 7.65 2.86 3.72
CA ALA A 39 6.60 3.03 2.71
C ALA A 39 5.26 3.54 3.31
N LEU A 40 4.84 3.00 4.45
CA LEU A 40 3.64 3.46 5.17
C LEU A 40 3.80 4.90 5.69
N SER A 41 4.98 5.29 6.18
CA SER A 41 5.27 6.69 6.53
C SER A 41 5.21 7.61 5.30
N GLY A 42 5.64 7.11 4.13
CA GLY A 42 5.48 7.82 2.85
C GLY A 42 4.02 8.07 2.49
N VAL A 43 3.14 7.10 2.73
CA VAL A 43 1.68 7.25 2.57
C VAL A 43 1.16 8.36 3.49
N GLN A 44 1.58 8.39 4.76
CA GLN A 44 1.18 9.46 5.69
C GLN A 44 1.62 10.84 5.20
N GLY A 45 2.86 10.97 4.75
CA GLY A 45 3.37 12.22 4.19
C GLY A 45 2.57 12.68 2.98
N ALA A 46 2.27 11.77 2.05
CA ALA A 46 1.46 12.07 0.88
C ALA A 46 0.03 12.50 1.24
N LEU A 47 -0.64 11.78 2.15
CA LEU A 47 -1.97 12.15 2.64
C LEU A 47 -1.96 13.50 3.36
N ALA A 48 -0.98 13.75 4.23
CA ALA A 48 -0.86 15.00 4.96
C ALA A 48 -0.62 16.22 4.04
N SER A 49 0.00 15.99 2.87
CA SER A 49 0.20 17.02 1.85
C SER A 49 -1.04 17.29 0.98
N ASP A 50 -2.06 16.42 1.04
CA ASP A 50 -3.27 16.57 0.24
C ASP A 50 -4.25 17.53 0.94
N PRO A 51 -4.61 18.67 0.31
CA PRO A 51 -5.52 19.65 0.93
C PRO A 51 -6.95 19.11 1.11
N GLY A 52 -7.32 18.05 0.40
CA GLY A 52 -8.57 17.32 0.54
C GLY A 52 -8.67 16.54 1.85
N LEU A 53 -7.56 16.29 2.54
CA LEU A 53 -7.55 15.46 3.74
C LEU A 53 -8.43 16.06 4.84
N TYR A 54 -8.41 17.39 4.96
CA TYR A 54 -9.16 18.12 5.98
C TYR A 54 -10.54 18.60 5.50
N GLN A 55 -10.92 18.29 4.26
CA GLN A 55 -12.26 18.61 3.76
C GLN A 55 -13.31 17.75 4.48
N MET A 56 -14.44 18.38 4.78
CA MET A 56 -15.57 17.76 5.48
C MET A 56 -16.82 17.83 4.61
N GLY A 57 -17.77 16.94 4.88
CA GLY A 57 -19.04 16.89 4.16
C GLY A 57 -19.03 15.99 2.92
N PRO A 58 -20.10 16.02 2.10
CA PRO A 58 -20.35 15.03 1.06
C PRO A 58 -19.37 15.08 -0.12
N THR A 59 -18.63 16.18 -0.26
CA THR A 59 -17.59 16.34 -1.29
C THR A 59 -16.20 15.97 -0.79
N ALA A 60 -16.06 15.55 0.47
CA ALA A 60 -14.78 15.16 1.02
C ALA A 60 -14.24 13.92 0.28
N PRO A 61 -12.97 13.91 -0.14
CA PRO A 61 -12.42 12.80 -0.90
C PRO A 61 -12.32 11.53 -0.05
N LEU A 62 -12.43 10.40 -0.75
CA LEU A 62 -12.10 9.07 -0.25
C LEU A 62 -10.71 8.68 -0.75
N TYR A 63 -9.92 8.08 0.12
CA TYR A 63 -8.55 7.68 -0.13
C TYR A 63 -8.43 6.16 -0.18
N PHE A 64 -7.96 5.65 -1.31
CA PHE A 64 -7.70 4.23 -1.53
C PHE A 64 -6.19 4.03 -1.67
N VAL A 65 -5.59 3.42 -0.66
CA VAL A 65 -4.18 3.05 -0.63
C VAL A 65 -4.08 1.61 -1.13
N VAL A 66 -3.22 1.38 -2.11
CA VAL A 66 -2.92 0.03 -2.62
C VAL A 66 -1.44 -0.20 -2.38
N PHE A 67 -1.12 -1.14 -1.50
CA PHE A 67 0.24 -1.53 -1.16
C PHE A 67 0.58 -2.84 -1.90
N MET A 68 1.66 -2.88 -2.66
CA MET A 68 2.03 -4.05 -3.46
C MET A 68 3.42 -4.51 -3.07
N SER A 69 3.61 -5.81 -2.87
CA SER A 69 4.93 -6.39 -2.60
C SER A 69 4.98 -7.88 -2.95
N ASP A 70 6.19 -8.37 -3.22
CA ASP A 70 6.55 -9.76 -3.50
C ASP A 70 7.33 -10.45 -2.36
N GLY A 71 7.61 -9.74 -1.27
CA GLY A 71 8.39 -10.27 -0.14
C GLY A 71 7.95 -9.68 1.20
N TYR A 72 8.46 -10.20 2.31
CA TYR A 72 8.16 -9.68 3.66
C TYR A 72 8.99 -8.41 3.98
N PRO A 73 8.60 -7.60 4.98
CA PRO A 73 9.30 -6.36 5.30
C PRO A 73 10.73 -6.58 5.80
N THR A 74 11.65 -5.67 5.49
CA THR A 74 13.00 -5.67 6.08
C THR A 74 13.14 -4.74 7.29
N ASP A 75 12.20 -3.82 7.50
CA ASP A 75 12.20 -2.82 8.58
C ASP A 75 11.16 -3.09 9.68
N ALA A 76 10.37 -4.16 9.54
CA ALA A 76 9.41 -4.63 10.52
C ALA A 76 9.61 -6.11 10.82
N VAL A 77 10.86 -6.51 11.01
CA VAL A 77 11.23 -7.90 11.33
C VAL A 77 12.22 -7.96 12.49
N SER A 78 12.20 -9.09 13.17
CA SER A 78 13.19 -9.48 14.17
C SER A 78 13.72 -10.88 13.86
N GLY A 79 14.98 -11.12 14.24
CA GLY A 79 15.69 -12.37 13.95
C GLY A 79 16.25 -12.41 12.53
N GLN A 80 17.28 -13.24 12.34
CA GLN A 80 17.85 -13.54 11.03
C GLN A 80 17.35 -14.87 10.45
N SER A 81 16.90 -15.80 11.32
CA SER A 81 16.19 -17.03 10.95
C SER A 81 15.64 -17.75 12.22
N PRO A 82 14.35 -18.11 12.29
CA PRO A 82 13.29 -17.70 11.37
C PRO A 82 13.04 -16.19 11.47
N VAL A 83 12.70 -15.58 10.34
CA VAL A 83 12.27 -14.17 10.31
C VAL A 83 10.92 -14.06 11.02
N VAL A 84 10.83 -13.16 11.98
CA VAL A 84 9.57 -12.86 12.70
C VAL A 84 9.14 -11.44 12.36
N VAL A 85 8.04 -11.31 11.64
CA VAL A 85 7.44 -10.01 11.30
C VAL A 85 6.82 -9.37 12.55
N ASP A 86 7.18 -8.13 12.83
CA ASP A 86 6.55 -7.28 13.84
C ASP A 86 5.20 -6.76 13.30
N GLN A 87 4.19 -7.64 13.38
CA GLN A 87 2.82 -7.33 12.97
C GLN A 87 2.23 -6.15 13.77
N ALA A 88 2.67 -5.95 15.02
CA ALA A 88 2.17 -4.86 15.86
C ALA A 88 2.69 -3.50 15.39
N ALA A 89 3.93 -3.41 14.90
CA ALA A 89 4.45 -2.20 14.27
C ALA A 89 3.66 -1.86 13.00
N LEU A 90 3.44 -2.84 12.12
CA LEU A 90 2.65 -2.65 10.90
C LEU A 90 1.21 -2.22 11.21
N GLN A 91 0.53 -2.87 12.15
CA GLN A 91 -0.83 -2.53 12.56
C GLN A 91 -0.92 -1.11 13.14
N ARG A 92 0.05 -0.69 13.96
CA ARG A 92 0.11 0.69 14.48
C ARG A 92 0.30 1.71 13.36
N ALA A 93 1.21 1.45 12.42
CA ALA A 93 1.42 2.33 11.27
C ALA A 93 0.15 2.46 10.43
N ILE A 94 -0.53 1.36 10.11
CA ILE A 94 -1.80 1.36 9.37
C ILE A 94 -2.91 2.08 10.14
N SER A 95 -3.05 1.81 11.44
CA SER A 95 -4.06 2.48 12.28
C SER A 95 -3.84 3.99 12.32
N SER A 96 -2.58 4.43 12.35
CA SER A 96 -2.23 5.85 12.31
C SER A 96 -2.55 6.51 10.97
N ILE A 97 -2.45 5.77 9.85
CA ILE A 97 -2.92 6.22 8.53
C ILE A 97 -4.45 6.38 8.56
N LEU A 98 -5.19 5.35 8.97
CA LEU A 98 -6.66 5.39 8.99
C LEU A 98 -7.21 6.50 9.89
N ALA A 99 -6.52 6.82 10.98
CA ALA A 99 -6.89 7.88 11.90
C ALA A 99 -6.76 9.29 11.30
N MET A 100 -6.04 9.49 10.20
CA MET A 100 -5.89 10.81 9.56
C MET A 100 -7.20 11.33 8.98
N ALA A 101 -8.07 10.42 8.50
CA ALA A 101 -9.41 10.72 8.03
C ALA A 101 -10.33 9.52 8.29
N PRO A 102 -10.89 9.39 9.51
CA PRO A 102 -11.67 8.23 9.92
C PRO A 102 -12.81 7.91 8.95
N GLY A 103 -12.89 6.66 8.51
CA GLY A 103 -13.91 6.17 7.57
C GLY A 103 -13.72 6.61 6.11
N ARG A 104 -12.68 7.39 5.80
CA ARG A 104 -12.39 7.86 4.44
C ARG A 104 -11.11 7.30 3.83
N ILE A 105 -10.31 6.57 4.60
CA ILE A 105 -9.09 5.93 4.12
C ILE A 105 -9.29 4.42 4.20
N THR A 106 -8.90 3.70 3.14
CA THR A 106 -8.77 2.24 3.16
C THR A 106 -7.40 1.85 2.59
N LEU A 107 -6.84 0.75 3.09
CA LEU A 107 -5.60 0.18 2.60
C LEU A 107 -5.82 -1.28 2.20
N SER A 108 -5.65 -1.53 0.90
CA SER A 108 -5.65 -2.86 0.30
C SER A 108 -4.22 -3.28 -0.02
N THR A 109 -3.99 -4.59 -0.09
CA THR A 109 -2.66 -5.14 -0.38
C THR A 109 -2.69 -6.11 -1.57
N VAL A 110 -1.57 -6.19 -2.27
CA VAL A 110 -1.35 -7.12 -3.36
C VAL A 110 -0.06 -7.87 -3.13
N TYR A 111 -0.15 -9.19 -3.07
CA TYR A 111 1.00 -10.08 -3.20
C TYR A 111 1.21 -10.42 -4.67
N TYR A 112 2.41 -10.22 -5.20
CA TYR A 112 2.79 -10.60 -6.56
C TYR A 112 4.12 -11.36 -6.53
N GLY A 113 4.48 -12.06 -7.61
CA GLY A 113 5.75 -12.78 -7.70
C GLY A 113 5.63 -14.14 -8.36
N THR A 114 6.76 -14.83 -8.47
CA THR A 114 6.87 -16.21 -8.99
C THR A 114 7.24 -17.22 -7.91
N ILE A 115 7.65 -16.75 -6.73
CA ILE A 115 7.98 -17.56 -5.57
C ILE A 115 6.84 -17.39 -4.58
N ASN A 116 6.23 -18.50 -4.16
CA ASN A 116 5.23 -18.47 -3.10
C ASN A 116 5.96 -18.37 -1.74
N ASP A 117 5.92 -17.20 -1.11
CA ASP A 117 6.36 -16.95 0.26
C ASP A 117 5.12 -16.80 1.16
N PRO A 118 4.74 -17.84 1.93
CA PRO A 118 3.57 -17.79 2.80
C PRO A 118 3.66 -16.68 3.88
N THR A 119 4.86 -16.31 4.30
CA THR A 119 5.07 -15.27 5.32
C THR A 119 4.77 -13.90 4.75
N ALA A 120 5.24 -13.62 3.53
CA ALA A 120 4.94 -12.39 2.82
C ALA A 120 3.44 -12.26 2.55
N ALA A 121 2.81 -13.30 1.98
CA ALA A 121 1.39 -13.32 1.68
C ALA A 121 0.52 -13.12 2.95
N ALA A 122 0.83 -13.83 4.04
CA ALA A 122 0.10 -13.68 5.31
C ALA A 122 0.28 -12.29 5.95
N THR A 123 1.47 -11.69 5.80
CA THR A 123 1.74 -10.33 6.27
C THR A 123 0.90 -9.32 5.50
N LEU A 124 0.90 -9.39 4.17
CA LEU A 124 0.08 -8.51 3.34
C LEU A 124 -1.41 -8.69 3.61
N GLN A 125 -1.88 -9.91 3.81
CA GLN A 125 -3.27 -10.16 4.20
C GLN A 125 -3.62 -9.52 5.54
N THR A 126 -2.73 -9.61 6.53
CA THR A 126 -2.90 -8.96 7.84
C THR A 126 -2.96 -7.44 7.71
N MET A 127 -2.12 -6.86 6.86
CA MET A 127 -2.12 -5.43 6.58
C MET A 127 -3.42 -4.96 5.91
N ALA A 128 -3.94 -5.69 4.92
CA ALA A 128 -5.23 -5.36 4.29
C ALA A 128 -6.39 -5.39 5.29
N ASN A 129 -6.40 -6.40 6.18
CA ASN A 129 -7.41 -6.50 7.23
C ASN A 129 -7.33 -5.31 8.19
N ALA A 130 -6.13 -4.93 8.64
CA ALA A 130 -5.91 -3.74 9.46
C ALA A 130 -6.31 -2.45 8.71
N GLY A 131 -6.11 -2.41 7.40
CA GLY A 131 -6.43 -1.32 6.49
C GLY A 131 -7.91 -1.21 6.12
N GLN A 132 -8.75 -2.14 6.59
CA GLN A 132 -10.17 -2.26 6.19
C GLN A 132 -10.34 -2.39 4.66
N GLY A 133 -9.32 -2.90 3.97
CA GLY A 133 -9.28 -3.07 2.52
C GLY A 133 -9.43 -4.53 2.09
N GLN A 134 -8.87 -4.83 0.92
CA GLN A 134 -8.86 -6.16 0.32
C GLN A 134 -7.44 -6.66 0.13
N PHE A 135 -7.27 -7.99 0.15
CA PHE A 135 -6.02 -8.66 -0.19
C PHE A 135 -6.19 -9.39 -1.51
N ALA A 136 -5.32 -9.11 -2.47
CA ALA A 136 -5.22 -9.84 -3.72
C ALA A 136 -3.90 -10.63 -3.76
N ASN A 137 -3.99 -11.93 -4.02
CA ASN A 137 -2.82 -12.76 -4.29
C ASN A 137 -2.77 -13.03 -5.80
N VAL A 138 -1.69 -12.58 -6.44
CA VAL A 138 -1.49 -12.58 -7.89
C VAL A 138 -0.27 -13.42 -8.25
N ASP A 139 0.05 -14.41 -7.41
CA ASP A 139 1.12 -15.37 -7.70
C ASP A 139 0.88 -16.00 -9.09
N THR A 140 1.90 -15.91 -9.94
CA THR A 140 1.81 -15.83 -11.40
C THR A 140 1.52 -17.15 -12.12
N GLY A 141 0.92 -18.13 -11.43
CA GLY A 141 0.52 -19.40 -12.03
C GLY A 141 -0.86 -19.38 -12.72
N SER A 142 -1.77 -18.46 -12.38
CA SER A 142 -3.17 -18.54 -12.87
C SER A 142 -3.92 -17.21 -13.03
N ILE A 143 -3.36 -16.08 -12.61
CA ILE A 143 -4.05 -14.78 -12.65
C ILE A 143 -3.09 -13.74 -13.23
N SER A 144 -3.24 -13.43 -14.51
CA SER A 144 -2.37 -12.50 -15.26
C SER A 144 -2.81 -11.03 -15.17
N SER A 145 -3.81 -10.73 -14.33
CA SER A 145 -4.36 -9.38 -14.22
C SER A 145 -5.01 -9.16 -12.86
N ILE A 146 -4.84 -7.95 -12.33
CA ILE A 146 -5.55 -7.44 -11.16
C ILE A 146 -6.65 -6.50 -11.65
N SER A 147 -7.90 -6.72 -11.24
CA SER A 147 -8.97 -5.76 -11.48
C SER A 147 -9.02 -4.73 -10.35
N VAL A 148 -9.41 -3.50 -10.66
CA VAL A 148 -9.66 -2.46 -9.64
C VAL A 148 -10.72 -2.92 -8.63
N ASN A 149 -11.66 -3.75 -9.06
CA ASN A 149 -12.70 -4.32 -8.20
C ASN A 149 -12.13 -5.27 -7.12
N ASP A 150 -10.96 -5.87 -7.38
CA ASP A 150 -10.27 -6.75 -6.42
C ASP A 150 -9.57 -5.95 -5.31
N LEU A 151 -9.45 -4.63 -5.50
CA LEU A 151 -8.68 -3.74 -4.63
C LEU A 151 -9.55 -2.69 -3.94
N ILE A 152 -10.70 -2.36 -4.51
CA ILE A 152 -11.56 -1.28 -4.03
C ILE A 152 -12.95 -1.83 -3.77
N LYS A 153 -13.40 -1.73 -2.51
CA LYS A 153 -14.81 -1.90 -2.17
C LYS A 153 -15.46 -0.52 -2.28
N VAL A 154 -16.16 -0.25 -3.39
CA VAL A 154 -16.98 0.96 -3.50
C VAL A 154 -18.16 0.76 -2.55
N PRO A 155 -18.39 1.63 -1.55
CA PRO A 155 -19.62 1.59 -0.79
C PRO A 155 -20.75 1.84 -1.77
N VAL A 156 -21.59 0.82 -2.02
CA VAL A 156 -22.85 1.05 -2.71
C VAL A 156 -23.72 1.89 -1.79
N GLY A 157 -23.67 3.21 -1.98
CA GLY A 157 -24.69 4.08 -1.43
C GLY A 157 -26.03 3.56 -1.92
N LYS A 158 -27.00 3.39 -1.01
CA LYS A 158 -28.37 3.22 -1.46
C LYS A 158 -28.69 4.43 -2.33
N CYS A 159 -28.92 4.22 -3.62
CA CYS A 159 -29.62 5.21 -4.43
C CYS A 159 -30.97 5.43 -3.72
N GLN A 160 -31.13 6.59 -3.09
CA GLN A 160 -32.43 7.09 -2.65
C GLN A 160 -32.89 8.13 -3.65
#